data_AF-A0A7J4RYY9-F1
#
_entry.id   AF-A0A7J4RYY9-F1
#
_cell.length_a   1.000
_cell.length_b   1.000
_cell.length_c   1.000
_cell.angle_alpha   90.00
_cell.angle_beta   90.00
_cell.angle_gamma   90.00
#
_symmetry.space_group_name_H-M   'P 1'
#
loop_
_entity.id
_entity.type
_entity.pdbx_description
1 polymer ?
#
loop_
_entity_poly.entity_id
_entity_poly.type
_entity_poly.pdbx_seq_one_letter_code
_entity_poly.pdbx_strand_id
1 'polypeptide(L)'
;AVIPSFIQRIISGQSPIIFGDGSQSRDFIAVSDVVDLIIHILVNSNNPKNGVYNVATQTETSINELLRIIKTSISQTDNDIEIPEIKYQRKRSGDITSSCADISKTVNSFGWSPKVSLAQGIKSLVEFELRG
;
A
#
# COMPACT_ATOMS: atom_id res chain seq x y z
N ALA A 1 -1.15 10.31 -1.20
CA ALA A 1 -1.66 8.96 -0.89
C ALA A 1 -1.67 8.74 0.63
N VAL A 2 -2.43 7.76 1.15
CA VAL A 2 -2.58 7.56 2.60
C VAL A 2 -1.29 7.07 3.29
N ILE A 3 -0.55 6.14 2.67
CA ILE A 3 0.67 5.55 3.25
C ILE A 3 1.75 6.62 3.50
N PRO A 4 2.20 7.41 2.49
CA PRO A 4 3.22 8.45 2.73
C PRO A 4 2.73 9.52 3.71
N SER A 5 1.45 9.88 3.65
CA SER A 5 0.88 10.89 4.56
C SER A 5 0.91 10.44 6.02
N PHE A 6 0.66 9.16 6.31
CA PHE A 6 0.74 8.64 7.67
C PHE A 6 2.18 8.56 8.16
N ILE A 7 3.09 8.03 7.34
CA ILE A 7 4.52 7.93 7.67
C ILE A 7 5.08 9.32 7.98
N GLN A 8 4.91 10.29 7.08
CA GLN A 8 5.43 11.65 7.25
C GLN A 8 4.85 12.36 8.48
N ARG A 9 3.55 12.21 8.72
CA ARG A 9 2.92 12.80 9.91
C ARG A 9 3.52 12.23 11.18
N ILE A 10 3.62 10.91 11.30
CA ILE A 10 4.14 10.26 12.50
C ILE A 10 5.60 10.65 12.74
N ILE A 11 6.46 10.55 11.72
CA ILE A 11 7.89 10.93 11.82
C ILE A 11 8.04 12.42 12.21
N SER A 12 7.12 13.28 11.78
CA SER A 12 7.11 14.70 12.15
C SER A 12 6.44 15.00 13.50
N GLY A 13 6.15 13.99 14.33
CA GLY A 13 5.46 14.16 15.61
C GLY A 13 3.99 14.62 15.49
N GLN A 14 3.38 14.46 14.32
CA GLN A 14 2.00 14.85 14.05
C GLN A 14 1.04 13.65 14.03
N SER A 15 -0.14 13.81 14.61
CA SER A 15 -1.20 12.79 14.59
C SER A 15 -1.57 12.34 13.17
N PRO A 16 -1.59 11.03 12.85
CA PRO A 16 -2.23 10.55 11.64
C PRO A 16 -3.74 10.84 11.69
N ILE A 17 -4.33 11.12 10.51
CA ILE A 17 -5.75 11.48 10.40
C ILE A 17 -6.52 10.37 9.68
N ILE A 18 -7.47 9.74 10.37
CA ILE A 18 -8.37 8.75 9.78
C ILE A 18 -9.73 9.41 9.52
N PHE A 19 -10.24 9.27 8.30
CA PHE A 19 -11.60 9.71 7.94
C PHE A 19 -12.55 8.52 8.11
N GLY A 20 -13.59 8.68 8.94
CA GLY A 20 -14.44 7.56 9.36
C GLY A 20 -13.87 6.82 10.56
N ASP A 21 -14.11 5.51 10.65
CA ASP A 21 -13.68 4.63 11.75
C ASP A 21 -12.43 3.79 11.42
N GLY A 22 -11.89 3.93 10.21
CA GLY A 22 -10.72 3.18 9.75
C GLY A 22 -11.03 1.75 9.27
N SER A 23 -12.31 1.36 9.22
CA SER A 23 -12.74 0.04 8.72
C SER A 23 -12.64 -0.08 7.20
N GLN A 24 -12.55 1.06 6.48
CA GLN A 24 -12.40 1.05 5.04
C GLN A 24 -11.08 0.39 4.65
N SER A 25 -11.11 -0.34 3.55
CA SER A 25 -10.02 -1.23 3.15
C SER A 25 -9.62 -1.04 1.69
N ARG A 26 -8.36 -1.33 1.40
CA ARG A 26 -7.76 -1.23 0.07
C ARG A 26 -6.81 -2.39 -0.16
N ASP A 27 -6.66 -2.75 -1.42
CA ASP A 27 -5.58 -3.59 -1.93
C ASP A 27 -4.40 -2.69 -2.34
N PHE A 28 -3.34 -2.74 -1.54
CA PHE A 28 -2.14 -1.93 -1.75
C PHE A 28 -1.10 -2.73 -2.50
N ILE A 29 -0.57 -2.17 -3.58
CA ILE A 29 0.49 -2.76 -4.38
C ILE A 29 1.75 -1.89 -4.39
N ALA A 30 2.91 -2.54 -4.32
CA ALA A 30 4.18 -1.86 -4.45
C ALA A 30 4.42 -1.39 -5.90
N VAL A 31 4.98 -0.19 -6.06
CA VAL A 31 5.34 0.34 -7.39
C VAL A 31 6.34 -0.59 -8.11
N SER A 32 7.24 -1.23 -7.36
CA SER A 32 8.19 -2.20 -7.91
C SER A 32 7.51 -3.41 -8.56
N ASP A 33 6.39 -3.89 -8.01
CA ASP A 33 5.62 -5.00 -8.60
C ASP A 33 4.92 -4.55 -9.89
N VAL A 34 4.39 -3.33 -9.92
CA VAL A 34 3.79 -2.76 -11.14
C VAL A 34 4.85 -2.63 -12.26
N VAL A 35 6.04 -2.14 -11.91
CA VAL A 35 7.17 -2.03 -12.85
C VAL A 35 7.64 -3.41 -13.32
N ASP A 36 7.75 -4.39 -12.42
CA ASP A 36 8.11 -5.78 -12.74
C ASP A 36 7.15 -6.38 -13.78
N LEU A 37 5.84 -6.20 -13.61
CA LEU A 37 4.84 -6.64 -14.59
C LEU A 37 5.02 -5.95 -15.95
N ILE A 38 5.22 -4.62 -15.97
CA ILE A 38 5.42 -3.87 -17.22
C ILE A 38 6.63 -4.40 -17.98
N ILE A 39 7.77 -4.59 -17.28
CA ILE A 39 8.99 -5.14 -17.87
C ILE A 39 8.73 -6.57 -18.37
N HIS A 40 8.06 -7.40 -17.57
CA HIS A 40 7.72 -8.77 -17.94
C HIS A 40 6.90 -8.83 -19.24
N ILE A 41 5.91 -7.94 -19.41
CA ILE A 41 5.09 -7.85 -20.63
C ILE A 41 5.95 -7.41 -21.83
N LEU A 42 6.80 -6.40 -21.67
CA LEU A 42 7.61 -5.85 -22.75
C LEU A 42 8.63 -6.88 -23.29
N VAL A 43 9.27 -7.62 -22.39
CA VAL A 43 10.27 -8.64 -22.74
C VAL A 43 9.63 -9.87 -23.41
N ASN A 44 8.38 -10.22 -23.06
CA ASN A 44 7.67 -11.37 -23.62
C ASN A 44 6.71 -11.00 -24.77
N SER A 45 7.02 -9.92 -25.52
CA SER A 45 6.14 -9.31 -26.52
C SER A 45 5.86 -10.15 -27.78
N ASN A 46 6.42 -11.35 -27.90
CA ASN A 46 6.18 -12.25 -29.03
C ASN A 46 4.72 -12.77 -29.13
N ASN A 47 3.91 -12.59 -28.08
CA ASN A 47 2.48 -12.93 -28.08
C ASN A 47 1.66 -11.81 -27.39
N PRO A 48 1.42 -10.68 -28.07
CA PRO A 48 0.78 -9.52 -27.47
C PRO A 48 -0.63 -9.86 -26.99
N LYS A 49 -0.91 -9.53 -25.72
CA LYS A 49 -2.24 -9.68 -25.10
C LYS A 49 -2.93 -8.33 -25.05
N ASN A 50 -4.17 -8.27 -25.54
CA ASN A 50 -4.98 -7.05 -25.55
C ASN A 50 -6.03 -7.06 -24.43
N GLY A 51 -6.28 -5.89 -23.85
CA GLY A 51 -7.39 -5.66 -22.93
C GLY A 51 -6.98 -4.98 -21.63
N VAL A 52 -7.94 -4.89 -20.70
CA VAL A 52 -7.73 -4.32 -19.36
C VAL A 52 -7.35 -5.42 -18.37
N TYR A 53 -6.38 -5.14 -17.51
CA TYR A 53 -5.80 -6.06 -16.53
C TYR A 53 -5.69 -5.37 -15.17
N ASN A 54 -6.17 -6.03 -14.13
CA ASN A 54 -5.97 -5.57 -12.76
C ASN A 54 -4.55 -5.90 -12.30
N VAL A 55 -3.91 -4.94 -11.61
CA VAL A 55 -2.57 -5.11 -11.05
C VAL A 55 -2.66 -4.74 -9.58
N ALA A 56 -2.72 -5.76 -8.74
CA ALA A 56 -2.99 -5.67 -7.31
C ALA A 56 -2.46 -6.92 -6.61
N THR A 57 -2.69 -7.06 -5.29
CA THR A 57 -2.19 -8.19 -4.48
C THR A 57 -3.25 -9.22 -4.13
N GLN A 58 -4.54 -8.94 -4.40
CA GLN A 58 -5.70 -9.68 -3.87
C GLN A 58 -5.73 -9.74 -2.33
N THR A 59 -4.96 -8.89 -1.66
CA THR A 59 -4.93 -8.80 -0.20
C THR A 59 -5.60 -7.51 0.21
N GLU A 60 -6.70 -7.65 0.95
CA GLU A 60 -7.42 -6.51 1.48
C GLU A 60 -6.80 -6.07 2.82
N THR A 61 -6.56 -4.77 3.00
CA THR A 61 -6.04 -4.22 4.25
C THR A 61 -6.86 -3.01 4.68
N SER A 62 -7.37 -3.02 5.91
CA SER A 62 -8.09 -1.87 6.49
C SER A 62 -7.14 -0.71 6.81
N ILE A 63 -7.65 0.52 6.91
CA ILE A 63 -6.84 1.67 7.32
C ILE A 63 -6.28 1.50 8.75
N ASN A 64 -7.05 0.86 9.64
CA ASN A 64 -6.57 0.52 10.99
C ASN A 64 -5.41 -0.48 10.95
N GLU A 65 -5.51 -1.52 10.12
CA GLU A 65 -4.43 -2.48 9.95
C GLU A 65 -3.20 -1.86 9.28
N LEU A 66 -3.39 -1.06 8.24
CA LEU A 66 -2.32 -0.31 7.59
C LEU A 66 -1.55 0.53 8.62
N LEU A 67 -2.28 1.26 9.46
CA LEU A 67 -1.67 2.09 10.49
C LEU A 67 -0.90 1.24 11.51
N ARG A 68 -1.40 0.06 11.89
CA ARG A 68 -0.66 -0.88 12.75
C ARG A 68 0.67 -1.28 12.11
N ILE A 69 0.66 -1.65 10.82
CA ILE A 69 1.89 -2.04 10.09
C ILE A 69 2.89 -0.88 10.04
N ILE A 70 2.42 0.34 9.77
CA ILE A 70 3.27 1.55 9.77
C ILE A 70 3.89 1.78 11.15
N LYS A 71 3.08 1.76 12.21
CA LYS A 71 3.56 1.94 13.60
C LYS A 71 4.62 0.91 13.97
N THR A 72 4.37 -0.36 13.69
CA THR A 72 5.34 -1.43 13.92
C THR A 72 6.62 -1.20 13.14
N SER A 73 6.53 -0.81 11.87
CA SER A 73 7.71 -0.53 11.06
C SER A 73 8.53 0.63 11.60
N ILE A 74 7.89 1.73 12.00
CA ILE A 74 8.58 2.89 12.57
C ILE A 74 9.31 2.47 13.85
N SER A 75 8.62 1.84 14.80
CA SER A 75 9.25 1.41 16.07
C SER A 75 10.35 0.37 15.89
N GLN A 76 10.34 -0.41 14.81
CA GLN A 76 11.41 -1.36 14.49
C GLN A 76 12.62 -0.71 13.82
N THR A 77 12.42 0.42 13.13
CA THR A 77 13.49 1.16 12.45
C THR A 77 14.14 2.20 13.37
N ASP A 78 13.33 2.92 14.14
CA ASP A 78 13.75 3.91 15.12
C ASP A 78 12.78 3.91 16.32
N ASN A 79 13.28 3.47 17.47
CA ASN A 79 12.50 3.34 18.70
C ASN A 79 12.34 4.66 19.48
N ASP A 80 13.06 5.72 19.09
CA ASP A 80 12.98 7.04 19.74
C ASP A 80 11.84 7.90 19.16
N ILE A 81 11.26 7.49 18.02
CA ILE A 81 10.11 8.18 17.43
C ILE A 81 8.84 7.86 18.20
N GLU A 82 8.33 8.86 18.91
CA GLU A 82 7.02 8.79 19.55
C GLU A 82 5.89 8.74 18.51
N ILE A 83 4.97 7.80 18.69
CA ILE A 83 3.79 7.66 17.83
C ILE A 83 2.64 8.49 18.40
N PRO A 84 2.21 9.59 17.75
CA PRO A 84 1.17 10.44 18.30
C PRO A 84 -0.21 9.77 18.28
N GLU A 85 -1.13 10.30 19.08
CA GLU A 85 -2.52 9.85 19.09
C GLU A 85 -3.19 10.03 17.72
N ILE A 86 -4.06 9.09 17.38
CA ILE A 86 -4.79 9.07 16.11
C ILE A 86 -5.94 10.08 16.18
N LYS A 87 -6.08 10.92 15.15
CA LYS A 87 -7.23 11.82 15.02
C LYS A 87 -8.24 11.26 14.04
N TYR A 88 -9.46 11.01 14.53
CA TYR A 88 -10.57 10.63 13.67
C TYR A 88 -11.35 11.86 13.21
N GLN A 89 -11.75 11.87 11.95
CA GLN A 89 -12.55 12.91 11.32
C GLN A 89 -13.78 12.29 10.64
N ARG A 90 -14.74 13.13 10.25
CA ARG A 90 -15.94 12.67 9.55
C ARG A 90 -15.55 11.92 8.27
N LYS A 91 -16.28 10.83 7.98
CA LYS A 91 -16.12 10.07 6.73
C LYS A 91 -16.29 11.00 5.53
N ARG A 92 -15.47 10.82 4.50
CA ARG A 92 -15.59 11.59 3.25
C ARG A 92 -16.82 11.11 2.48
N SER A 93 -17.58 12.04 1.91
CA SER A 93 -18.70 11.69 1.03
C SER A 93 -18.18 10.96 -0.22
N GLY A 94 -18.73 9.79 -0.52
CA GLY A 94 -18.32 8.99 -1.68
C GLY A 94 -17.09 8.11 -1.47
N ASP A 95 -16.57 8.00 -0.24
CA ASP A 95 -15.44 7.10 0.04
C ASP A 95 -15.85 5.63 -0.13
N ILE A 96 -15.13 4.92 -1.00
CA ILE A 96 -15.30 3.48 -1.22
C ILE A 96 -14.99 2.75 0.09
N THR A 97 -15.89 1.85 0.50
CA THR A 97 -15.75 1.07 1.73
C THR A 97 -14.69 -0.01 1.60
N SER A 98 -14.70 -0.77 0.51
CA SER A 98 -13.78 -1.87 0.25
C SER A 98 -13.36 -1.87 -1.22
N SER A 99 -12.09 -2.16 -1.48
CA SER A 99 -11.54 -2.28 -2.82
C SER A 99 -10.46 -3.35 -2.84
N CYS A 100 -10.79 -4.51 -3.39
CA CYS A 100 -9.88 -5.62 -3.64
C CYS A 100 -10.07 -6.10 -5.07
N ALA A 101 -8.99 -6.24 -5.83
CA ALA A 101 -9.07 -6.52 -7.26
C ALA A 101 -8.71 -7.98 -7.54
N ASP A 102 -9.54 -8.67 -8.33
CA ASP A 102 -9.23 -9.98 -8.88
C ASP A 102 -8.15 -9.84 -9.97
N ILE A 103 -7.00 -10.50 -9.78
CA ILE A 103 -5.87 -10.48 -10.73
C ILE A 103 -5.76 -11.78 -11.54
N SER A 104 -6.73 -12.68 -11.46
CA SER A 104 -6.70 -13.99 -12.15
C SER A 104 -6.42 -13.85 -13.64
N LYS A 105 -6.98 -12.82 -14.29
CA LYS A 105 -6.71 -12.54 -15.71
C LYS A 105 -5.24 -12.22 -15.97
N THR A 106 -4.61 -11.43 -15.10
CA THR A 106 -3.18 -11.05 -15.18
C THR A 106 -2.30 -12.27 -14.94
N VAL A 107 -2.58 -13.04 -13.89
CA VAL A 107 -1.86 -14.29 -13.56
C VAL A 107 -1.94 -15.28 -14.72
N ASN A 108 -3.14 -15.54 -15.25
CA ASN A 108 -3.33 -16.50 -16.33
C ASN A 108 -2.73 -16.04 -17.67
N SER A 109 -2.70 -14.73 -17.93
CA SER A 109 -2.18 -14.20 -19.21
C SER A 109 -0.66 -14.08 -19.23
N PHE A 110 -0.05 -13.80 -18.09
CA PHE A 110 1.36 -13.44 -18.00
C PHE A 110 2.18 -14.34 -17.05
N GLY A 111 1.56 -15.28 -16.33
CA GLY A 111 2.26 -16.09 -15.33
C GLY A 111 2.90 -15.25 -14.22
N TRP A 112 2.37 -14.04 -13.99
CA TRP A 112 2.93 -13.05 -13.10
C TRP A 112 2.13 -12.94 -11.80
N SER A 113 2.82 -12.76 -10.68
CA SER A 113 2.23 -12.43 -9.38
C SER A 113 3.08 -11.39 -8.64
N PRO A 114 2.47 -10.52 -7.83
CA PRO A 114 3.20 -9.55 -7.01
C PRO A 114 4.07 -10.28 -5.99
N LYS A 115 5.22 -9.68 -5.67
CA LYS A 115 6.25 -10.28 -4.81
C LYS A 115 6.44 -9.52 -3.51
N VAL A 116 6.08 -8.24 -3.47
CA VAL A 116 6.30 -7.38 -2.33
C VAL A 116 5.07 -7.35 -1.44
N SER A 117 5.20 -7.87 -0.22
CA SER A 117 4.15 -7.71 0.79
C SER A 117 4.02 -6.25 1.22
N LEU A 118 2.83 -5.87 1.69
CA LEU A 118 2.58 -4.53 2.22
C LEU A 118 3.55 -4.14 3.34
N ALA A 119 3.86 -5.09 4.25
CA ALA A 119 4.80 -4.85 5.33
C ALA A 119 6.23 -4.57 4.84
N GLN A 120 6.71 -5.32 3.83
CA GLN A 120 8.02 -5.07 3.22
C GLN A 120 8.05 -3.70 2.52
N GLY A 121 7.01 -3.37 1.75
CA GLY A 121 6.91 -2.07 1.07
C GLY A 121 6.90 -0.89 2.05
N ILE A 122 6.13 -0.99 3.15
CA ILE A 122 6.10 0.03 4.20
C ILE A 122 7.46 0.17 4.88
N LYS A 123 8.13 -0.95 5.20
CA LYS A 123 9.46 -0.91 5.80
C LYS A 123 10.46 -0.14 4.94
N SER A 124 10.51 -0.45 3.64
CA SER A 124 11.40 0.26 2.72
C SER A 124 11.07 1.76 2.62
N LEU A 125 9.79 2.14 2.67
CA LEU A 125 9.38 3.54 2.68
C LEU A 125 9.76 4.27 3.97
N VAL A 126 9.57 3.65 5.14
CA VAL A 126 9.97 4.22 6.44
C VAL A 126 11.49 4.43 6.48
N GLU A 127 12.28 3.42 6.08
CA GLU A 127 13.74 3.53 6.00
C GLU A 127 14.19 4.61 5.01
N PHE A 128 13.42 4.85 3.94
CA PHE A 128 13.70 5.93 3.00
C PHE A 128 13.45 7.31 3.63
N GLU A 129 12.29 7.52 4.25
CA GLU A 129 11.92 8.81 4.86
C GLU A 129 12.81 9.20 6.05
N LEU A 130 13.34 8.23 6.81
CA LEU A 130 14.25 8.50 7.94
C LEU A 130 15.71 8.76 7.52
N ARG A 131 16.08 8.47 6.28
CA ARG A 131 17.43 8.73 5.76
C ARG A 131 17.57 10.12 5.12
N GLY A 132 16.45 10.79 4.82
CA GLY A 132 16.39 12.13 4.24
C GLY A 132 16.34 13.21 5.29
#